data_AF-A0A7I8CBA1-F1
#
_entry.id   AF-A0A7I8CBA1-F1
#
_cell.length_a   1.000
_cell.length_b   1.000
_cell.length_c   1.000
_cell.angle_alpha   90.00
_cell.angle_beta   90.00
_cell.angle_gamma   90.00
#
_symmetry.space_group_name_H-M   'P 1'
#
loop_
_entity.id
_entity.type
_entity.pdbx_description
1 polymer ?
#
loop_
_entity_poly.entity_id
_entity_poly.type
_entity_poly.pdbx_seq_one_letter_code
_entity_poly.pdbx_strand_id
1 'polypeptide(L)'
;MKPNRLLQFIALAIGFAFLYVPIISLVVYSFNESQLVTVWTRFSTRWYAALLQDEELINAAWLSLRVALLTAFASVIIGTWAGFVLARMGRFRGFTLYTGMINAPLVIPEVIQGISLLLLFIEMGKWLGGRRVAVSSRSGSVTSCCAFPTWRLLCSRVCVTCIRRSRKRHWISAPRRCVYFSSSRCR
;
A
#
# COMPACT_ATOMS: atom_id res chain seq x y z
N MET A 1 5.21 -35.54 -14.46
CA MET A 1 4.71 -35.98 -13.14
C MET A 1 3.22 -35.68 -13.06
N LYS A 2 2.34 -36.68 -12.93
CA LYS A 2 0.92 -36.43 -12.67
C LYS A 2 0.84 -35.86 -11.25
N PRO A 3 0.38 -34.62 -11.04
CA PRO A 3 0.25 -34.09 -9.70
C PRO A 3 -0.77 -34.94 -8.95
N ASN A 4 -0.35 -35.59 -7.87
CA ASN A 4 -1.28 -36.30 -6.99
C ASN A 4 -2.18 -35.25 -6.34
N ARG A 5 -3.48 -35.31 -6.66
CA ARG A 5 -4.51 -34.41 -6.11
C ARG A 5 -4.46 -34.38 -4.58
N LEU A 6 -4.21 -35.54 -3.96
CA LEU A 6 -4.06 -35.66 -2.50
C LEU A 6 -2.90 -34.80 -1.96
N LEU A 7 -1.74 -34.80 -2.64
CA LEU A 7 -0.57 -34.04 -2.21
C LEU A 7 -0.79 -32.53 -2.37
N GLN A 8 -1.56 -32.11 -3.38
CA GLN A 8 -2.03 -30.73 -3.53
C GLN A 8 -3.00 -30.34 -2.41
N PHE A 9 -3.97 -31.18 -2.08
CA PHE A 9 -4.91 -30.93 -0.98
C PHE A 9 -4.20 -30.85 0.37
N ILE A 10 -3.24 -31.74 0.64
CA ILE A 10 -2.45 -31.71 1.87
C ILE A 10 -1.62 -30.42 1.95
N ALA A 11 -0.96 -30.03 0.86
CA ALA A 11 -0.17 -28.79 0.82
C ALA A 11 -1.06 -27.55 1.07
N LEU A 12 -2.25 -27.50 0.47
CA LEU A 12 -3.22 -26.43 0.71
C LEU A 12 -3.74 -26.44 2.15
N ALA A 13 -4.10 -27.60 2.68
CA ALA A 13 -4.60 -27.75 4.04
C ALA A 13 -3.56 -27.30 5.09
N ILE A 14 -2.30 -27.70 4.92
CA ILE A 14 -1.20 -27.27 5.81
C ILE A 14 -0.98 -25.76 5.70
N GLY A 15 -0.99 -25.20 4.48
CA GLY A 15 -0.83 -23.76 4.27
C GLY A 15 -1.93 -22.94 4.93
N PHE A 16 -3.20 -23.34 4.77
CA PHE A 16 -4.32 -22.70 5.45
C PHE A 16 -4.28 -22.90 6.96
N ALA A 17 -3.97 -24.10 7.45
CA ALA A 17 -3.84 -24.35 8.88
C ALA A 17 -2.79 -23.43 9.51
N PHE A 18 -1.62 -23.28 8.90
CA PHE A 18 -0.57 -22.38 9.39
C PHE A 18 -1.02 -20.91 9.49
N LEU A 19 -1.79 -20.42 8.52
CA LEU A 19 -2.34 -19.05 8.53
C LEU A 19 -3.44 -18.86 9.59
N TYR A 20 -4.32 -19.86 9.74
CA TYR A 20 -5.48 -19.76 10.62
C TYR A 20 -5.18 -20.08 12.09
N VAL A 21 -4.17 -20.89 12.39
CA VAL A 21 -3.75 -21.22 13.77
C VAL A 21 -3.52 -19.97 14.65
N PRO A 22 -2.76 -18.92 14.24
CA PRO A 22 -2.58 -17.74 15.07
C PRO A 22 -3.88 -16.93 15.23
N ILE A 23 -4.73 -16.90 14.21
CA ILE A 23 -6.02 -16.21 14.25
C ILE A 23 -6.94 -16.89 15.27
N ILE A 24 -7.03 -18.22 15.23
CA ILE A 24 -7.82 -19.01 16.19
C ILE A 24 -7.25 -18.86 17.60
N SER A 25 -5.93 -18.85 17.75
CA SER A 25 -5.29 -18.62 19.06
C SER A 25 -5.68 -17.27 19.65
N LEU A 26 -5.70 -16.20 18.84
CA LEU A 26 -6.19 -14.89 19.27
C LEU A 26 -7.66 -14.92 19.71
N VAL A 27 -8.52 -15.63 18.98
CA VAL A 27 -9.93 -15.79 19.35
C VAL A 27 -10.07 -16.52 20.69
N VAL A 28 -9.33 -17.61 20.89
CA VAL A 28 -9.32 -18.37 22.15
C VAL A 28 -8.83 -17.49 23.31
N TYR A 29 -7.78 -16.71 23.11
CA TYR A 29 -7.29 -15.77 24.13
C TYR A 29 -8.27 -14.64 24.43
N SER A 30 -9.09 -14.21 23.46
CA SER A 30 -10.10 -13.16 23.68
C SER A 30 -11.19 -13.55 24.68
N PHE A 31 -11.36 -14.84 24.99
CA PHE A 31 -12.30 -15.34 25.99
C PHE A 31 -11.68 -15.55 27.39
N ASN A 32 -10.43 -15.15 27.59
CA ASN A 32 -9.76 -15.25 28.88
C ASN A 32 -9.99 -13.98 29.72
N GLU A 33 -10.39 -14.17 30.99
CA GLU A 33 -10.65 -13.09 31.94
C GLU A 33 -9.36 -12.39 32.44
N SER A 34 -8.24 -13.10 32.47
CA SER A 34 -6.98 -12.61 33.05
C SER A 34 -6.15 -11.79 32.07
N GLN A 35 -5.60 -10.67 32.54
CA GLN A 35 -4.65 -9.83 31.80
C GLN A 35 -3.27 -10.50 31.62
N LEU A 36 -3.02 -11.61 32.34
CA LEU A 36 -1.81 -12.42 32.21
C LEU A 36 -2.11 -13.70 31.41
N VAL A 37 -1.38 -13.86 30.32
CA VAL A 37 -1.47 -14.99 29.36
C VAL A 37 -1.20 -16.36 30.01
N THR A 38 -0.61 -16.39 31.20
CA THR A 38 -0.07 -17.59 31.85
C THR A 38 -1.03 -18.32 32.81
N VAL A 39 -2.18 -17.74 33.18
CA VAL A 39 -3.13 -18.39 34.11
C VAL A 39 -4.53 -18.45 33.48
N TRP A 40 -4.91 -19.65 33.02
CA TRP A 40 -6.27 -19.91 32.53
C TRP A 40 -7.21 -20.08 33.73
N THR A 41 -7.98 -19.04 34.06
CA THR A 41 -8.89 -19.09 35.24
C THR A 41 -10.31 -19.51 34.85
N ARG A 42 -11.00 -18.73 34.00
CA ARG A 42 -12.39 -19.00 33.53
C ARG A 42 -12.65 -18.40 32.14
N PHE A 43 -13.66 -18.93 31.45
CA PHE A 43 -14.24 -18.32 30.25
C PHE A 43 -14.99 -17.05 30.64
N SER A 44 -14.59 -15.90 30.10
CA SER A 44 -15.20 -14.60 30.41
C SER A 44 -15.43 -13.79 29.14
N THR A 45 -16.63 -13.21 29.05
CA THR A 45 -17.06 -12.29 27.98
C THR A 45 -17.01 -10.83 28.42
N ARG A 46 -16.37 -10.53 29.56
CA ARG A 46 -16.31 -9.19 30.16
C ARG A 46 -15.80 -8.13 29.19
N TRP A 47 -14.77 -8.45 28.38
CA TRP A 47 -14.19 -7.50 27.42
C TRP A 47 -15.17 -7.11 26.31
N TYR A 48 -16.03 -8.02 25.88
CA TYR A 48 -17.09 -7.71 24.91
C TYR A 48 -18.18 -6.83 25.54
N ALA A 49 -18.52 -7.06 26.82
CA ALA A 49 -19.48 -6.22 27.54
C ALA A 49 -18.94 -4.81 27.79
N ALA A 50 -17.66 -4.67 28.17
CA ALA A 50 -16.99 -3.38 28.33
C ALA A 50 -16.95 -2.60 27.02
N LEU A 51 -16.63 -3.27 25.90
CA LEU A 51 -16.61 -2.68 24.56
C LEU A 51 -17.96 -2.05 24.16
N LEU A 52 -19.08 -2.65 24.58
CA LEU A 52 -20.43 -2.15 24.29
C LEU A 52 -20.86 -0.99 25.20
N GLN A 53 -20.19 -0.79 26.33
CA GLN A 53 -20.46 0.33 27.24
C GLN A 53 -19.65 1.59 26.87
N ASP A 54 -18.55 1.42 26.13
CA ASP A 54 -17.69 2.51 25.69
C ASP A 54 -18.22 3.16 24.39
N GLU A 55 -19.08 4.17 24.54
CA GLU A 55 -19.63 4.98 23.45
C GLU A 55 -18.55 5.62 22.56
N GLU A 56 -17.39 5.99 23.12
CA GLU A 56 -16.29 6.55 22.35
C GLU A 56 -15.73 5.53 21.34
N LEU A 57 -15.63 4.27 21.75
CA LEU A 57 -15.07 3.20 20.94
C LEU A 57 -16.04 2.75 19.85
N ILE A 58 -17.34 2.70 20.15
CA ILE A 58 -18.41 2.45 19.17
C ILE A 58 -18.45 3.57 18.12
N ASN A 59 -18.38 4.83 18.56
CA ASN A 59 -18.38 5.97 17.64
C ASN A 59 -17.14 5.97 16.73
N ALA A 60 -15.96 5.64 17.26
CA ALA A 60 -14.73 5.51 16.48
C ALA A 60 -14.83 4.36 15.44
N ALA A 61 -15.45 3.23 15.81
CA ALA A 61 -15.70 2.13 14.88
C ALA A 61 -16.61 2.55 13.72
N TRP A 62 -17.68 3.30 14.03
CA TRP A 62 -18.61 3.80 13.02
C TRP A 62 -17.98 4.84 12.09
N LEU A 63 -17.16 5.74 12.63
CA LEU A 63 -16.38 6.69 11.83
C LEU A 63 -15.43 5.96 10.89
N SER A 64 -14.70 4.97 11.40
CA SER A 64 -13.75 4.17 10.61
C SER A 64 -14.46 3.42 9.48
N LEU A 65 -15.64 2.83 9.75
CA LEU A 65 -16.44 2.14 8.75
C LEU A 65 -16.92 3.10 7.64
N ARG A 66 -17.42 4.29 8.01
CA ARG A 66 -17.83 5.32 7.04
C ARG A 66 -16.67 5.75 6.14
N VAL A 67 -15.51 6.03 6.73
CA VAL A 67 -14.31 6.43 5.97
C VAL A 67 -13.82 5.29 5.07
N ALA A 68 -13.80 4.06 5.57
CA ALA A 68 -13.40 2.88 4.79
C ALA A 68 -14.30 2.67 3.57
N LEU A 69 -15.63 2.80 3.74
CA LEU A 69 -16.57 2.66 2.62
C LEU A 69 -16.37 3.76 1.58
N LEU A 70 -16.33 5.03 2.00
CA LEU A 70 -16.16 6.15 1.07
C LEU A 70 -14.85 6.04 0.27
N THR A 71 -13.76 5.68 0.95
CA THR A 71 -12.44 5.53 0.31
C THR A 71 -12.39 4.30 -0.60
N ALA A 72 -13.00 3.18 -0.22
CA ALA A 72 -13.11 1.99 -1.06
C ALA A 72 -13.89 2.27 -2.34
N PHE A 73 -15.06 2.91 -2.25
CA PHE A 73 -15.85 3.27 -3.44
C PHE A 73 -15.08 4.22 -4.37
N ALA A 74 -14.48 5.27 -3.82
CA ALA A 74 -13.67 6.21 -4.62
C ALA A 74 -12.48 5.50 -5.29
N SER A 75 -11.79 4.60 -4.56
CA SER A 75 -10.67 3.82 -5.07
C SER A 75 -11.07 2.89 -6.21
N VAL A 76 -12.20 2.19 -6.09
CA VAL A 76 -12.71 1.28 -7.13
C VAL A 76 -13.10 2.05 -8.39
N ILE A 77 -13.77 3.21 -8.27
CA ILE A 77 -14.15 4.02 -9.43
C ILE A 77 -12.91 4.50 -10.19
N ILE A 78 -11.96 5.11 -9.48
CA ILE A 78 -10.71 5.62 -10.09
C ILE A 78 -9.87 4.47 -10.64
N GLY A 79 -9.74 3.37 -9.90
CA GLY A 79 -8.98 2.18 -10.29
C GLY A 79 -9.58 1.47 -11.52
N THR A 80 -10.91 1.40 -11.60
CA THR A 80 -11.62 0.81 -12.74
C THR A 80 -11.44 1.66 -13.99
N TRP A 81 -11.53 2.98 -13.89
CA TRP A 81 -11.22 3.88 -15.01
C TRP A 81 -9.76 3.74 -15.45
N ALA A 82 -8.82 3.71 -14.50
CA ALA A 82 -7.40 3.53 -14.80
C ALA A 82 -7.11 2.18 -15.50
N GLY A 83 -7.71 1.10 -15.00
CA GLY A 83 -7.60 -0.24 -15.57
C GLY A 83 -8.26 -0.35 -16.95
N PHE A 84 -9.42 0.28 -17.14
CA PHE A 84 -10.15 0.31 -18.42
C PHE A 84 -9.33 0.99 -19.52
N VAL A 85 -8.68 2.12 -19.21
CA VAL A 85 -7.78 2.82 -20.14
C VAL A 85 -6.61 1.89 -20.54
N LEU A 86 -5.99 1.21 -19.58
CA LEU A 86 -4.88 0.30 -19.84
C LEU A 86 -5.29 -0.92 -20.67
N ALA A 87 -6.48 -1.47 -20.41
CA ALA A 87 -6.99 -2.64 -21.10
C ALA A 87 -7.41 -2.34 -22.55
N ARG A 88 -8.00 -1.17 -22.82
CA ARG A 88 -8.61 -0.87 -24.13
C ARG A 88 -7.79 0.05 -25.03
N MET A 89 -7.05 1.04 -24.52
CA MET A 89 -6.35 2.03 -25.36
C MET A 89 -4.95 1.59 -25.85
N GLY A 90 -4.42 0.44 -25.41
CA GLY A 90 -3.15 -0.09 -25.91
C GLY A 90 -1.93 0.81 -25.64
N ARG A 91 -0.85 0.64 -26.42
CA ARG A 91 0.44 1.34 -26.21
C ARG A 91 0.44 2.77 -26.76
N PHE A 92 -0.20 3.70 -26.08
CA PHE A 92 -0.09 5.14 -26.37
C PHE A 92 1.33 5.69 -26.09
N ARG A 93 1.69 6.84 -26.69
CA ARG A 93 3.03 7.47 -26.54
C ARG A 93 3.42 7.75 -25.07
N GLY A 94 2.44 7.90 -24.18
CA GLY A 94 2.62 8.10 -22.73
C GLY A 94 2.42 6.85 -21.85
N PHE A 95 2.22 5.66 -22.42
CA PHE A 95 1.85 4.45 -21.68
C PHE A 95 2.86 4.09 -20.58
N THR A 96 4.15 4.23 -20.88
CA THR A 96 5.23 3.98 -19.91
C THR A 96 5.22 4.98 -18.76
N LEU A 97 4.87 6.24 -19.00
CA LEU A 97 4.76 7.26 -17.96
C LEU A 97 3.57 6.96 -17.04
N TYR A 98 2.41 6.66 -17.62
CA TYR A 98 1.20 6.35 -16.88
C TYR A 98 1.36 5.10 -15.99
N THR A 99 1.91 4.02 -16.55
CA THR A 99 2.20 2.78 -15.80
C THR A 99 3.24 3.02 -14.69
N GLY A 100 4.26 3.84 -14.96
CA GLY A 100 5.25 4.22 -13.95
C GLY A 100 4.65 5.03 -12.80
N MET A 101 3.70 5.94 -13.09
CA MET A 101 3.02 6.73 -12.06
C MET A 101 2.10 5.90 -11.16
N ILE A 102 1.46 4.85 -11.69
CA ILE A 102 0.61 3.94 -10.90
C ILE A 102 1.46 3.03 -10.00
N ASN A 103 2.62 2.57 -10.49
CA ASN A 103 3.49 1.66 -9.73
C ASN A 103 4.42 2.39 -8.75
N ALA A 104 4.65 3.69 -8.93
CA ALA A 104 5.57 4.47 -8.09
C ALA A 104 5.19 4.50 -6.59
N PRO A 105 3.91 4.61 -6.18
CA PRO A 105 3.55 4.51 -4.77
C PRO A 105 3.78 3.11 -4.19
N LEU A 106 3.68 2.06 -5.01
CA LEU A 106 3.81 0.67 -4.56
C LEU A 106 5.23 0.31 -4.11
N VAL A 107 6.24 1.02 -4.62
CA VAL A 107 7.65 0.85 -4.22
C VAL A 107 8.06 1.79 -3.08
N ILE A 108 7.23 2.78 -2.75
CA ILE A 108 7.49 3.67 -1.61
C ILE A 108 6.99 2.94 -0.35
N PRO A 109 7.80 2.87 0.72
CA PRO A 109 7.36 2.26 1.97
C PRO A 109 6.24 3.08 2.62
N GLU A 110 5.22 2.39 3.11
CA GLU A 110 4.01 2.95 3.70
C GLU A 110 4.30 3.94 4.85
N VAL A 111 5.34 3.68 5.63
CA VAL A 111 5.76 4.54 6.76
C VAL A 111 6.15 5.95 6.29
N ILE A 112 6.87 6.07 5.17
CA ILE A 112 7.30 7.38 4.64
C ILE A 112 6.09 8.17 4.14
N GLN A 113 5.12 7.49 3.52
CA GLN A 113 3.88 8.11 3.07
C GLN A 113 3.05 8.65 4.25
N GLY A 114 3.03 7.93 5.38
CA GLY A 114 2.36 8.36 6.60
C GLY A 114 2.95 9.65 7.20
N ILE A 115 4.26 9.69 7.40
CA ILE A 115 4.95 10.86 7.96
C ILE A 115 4.80 12.08 7.03
N SER A 116 4.86 11.87 5.72
CA SER A 116 4.69 12.95 4.74
C SER A 116 3.29 13.56 4.79
N LEU A 117 2.24 12.75 4.94
CA LEU A 117 0.86 13.25 5.09
C LEU A 117 0.66 14.01 6.40
N LEU A 118 1.27 13.55 7.50
CA LEU A 118 1.20 14.24 8.78
C LEU A 118 1.81 15.65 8.69
N LEU A 119 3.02 15.76 8.11
CA LEU A 119 3.67 17.06 7.88
C LEU A 119 2.85 17.93 6.94
N LEU A 120 2.26 17.35 5.89
CA LEU A 120 1.36 18.07 4.99
C LEU A 120 0.14 18.64 5.73
N PHE A 121 -0.50 17.87 6.60
CA PHE A 121 -1.65 18.34 7.38
C PHE A 121 -1.26 19.41 8.40
N ILE A 122 -0.06 19.33 9.00
CA ILE A 122 0.47 20.39 9.87
C ILE A 122 0.66 21.68 9.08
N GLU A 123 1.30 21.63 7.92
CA GLU A 123 1.53 22.82 7.07
C GLU A 123 0.22 23.37 6.48
N MET A 124 -0.68 22.49 6.06
CA MET A 124 -2.00 22.88 5.55
C MET A 124 -2.87 23.47 6.67
N GLY A 125 -2.77 22.94 7.89
CA GLY A 125 -3.39 23.50 9.09
C GLY A 125 -2.88 24.90 9.42
N LYS A 126 -1.57 25.17 9.24
CA LYS A 126 -1.01 26.53 9.34
C LYS A 126 -1.56 27.46 8.24
N TRP A 127 -1.83 26.93 7.05
CA TRP A 127 -2.35 27.70 5.92
C TRP A 127 -3.85 28.03 6.07
N LEU A 128 -4.67 27.09 6.53
CA LEU A 128 -6.11 27.29 6.77
C LEU A 128 -6.42 27.92 8.14
N GLY A 129 -5.61 27.63 9.15
CA GLY A 129 -5.80 28.00 10.55
C GLY A 129 -4.77 29.00 11.06
N GLY A 130 -4.72 30.21 10.48
CA GLY A 130 -3.90 31.26 11.11
C GLY A 130 -3.61 32.54 10.35
N ARG A 131 -4.60 33.45 10.28
CA ARG A 131 -4.36 34.91 10.36
C ARG A 131 -3.81 35.36 11.73
N ARG A 132 -3.28 34.45 12.58
CA ARG A 132 -2.67 34.78 13.90
C ARG A 132 -1.32 34.07 14.20
N VAL A 133 -0.79 33.25 13.28
CA VAL A 133 0.60 32.73 13.34
C VAL A 133 1.38 33.12 12.09
N ALA A 134 0.81 34.00 11.27
CA ALA A 134 1.51 34.65 10.17
C ALA A 134 2.45 35.70 10.74
N VAL A 135 3.71 35.34 11.00
CA VAL A 135 4.96 36.07 10.64
C VAL A 135 6.13 35.24 11.19
N SER A 136 6.73 34.36 10.36
CA SER A 136 8.22 34.18 10.34
C SER A 136 8.69 33.09 9.35
N SER A 137 7.91 32.06 9.06
CA SER A 137 8.44 30.87 8.35
C SER A 137 7.91 30.66 6.92
N ARG A 138 7.66 31.74 6.17
CA ARG A 138 7.17 31.65 4.78
C ARG A 138 8.26 31.36 3.72
N SER A 139 9.53 31.25 4.12
CA SER A 139 10.64 31.12 3.15
C SER A 139 11.28 29.72 3.06
N GLY A 140 11.03 28.80 4.01
CA GLY A 140 11.71 27.50 4.05
C GLY A 140 10.98 26.33 3.40
N SER A 141 9.65 26.25 3.52
CA SER A 141 8.91 25.02 3.22
C SER A 141 8.42 24.89 1.76
N VAL A 142 8.39 25.98 1.00
CA VAL A 142 7.90 25.96 -0.40
C VAL A 142 8.87 25.22 -1.33
N THR A 143 10.17 25.19 -1.00
CA THR A 143 11.19 24.51 -1.82
C THR A 143 11.05 22.98 -1.76
N SER A 144 10.62 22.41 -0.63
CA SER A 144 10.46 20.95 -0.48
C SER A 144 9.21 20.40 -1.16
N CYS A 145 8.11 21.17 -1.22
CA CYS A 145 6.90 20.75 -1.95
C CYS A 145 7.10 20.69 -3.46
N CYS A 146 8.02 21.49 -4.01
CA CYS A 146 8.42 21.42 -5.42
C CYS A 146 9.44 20.32 -5.72
N ALA A 147 10.18 19.84 -4.72
CA ALA A 147 11.20 18.80 -4.85
C ALA A 147 10.59 17.41 -5.12
N PHE A 148 9.42 17.11 -4.56
CA PHE A 148 8.74 15.82 -4.79
C PHE A 148 8.27 15.61 -6.25
N PRO A 149 7.57 16.55 -6.90
CA PRO A 149 7.22 16.38 -8.31
C PRO A 149 8.46 16.43 -9.22
N THR A 150 9.49 17.23 -8.90
CA THR A 150 10.73 17.25 -9.70
C THR A 150 11.55 15.97 -9.57
N TRP A 151 11.67 15.38 -8.37
CA TRP A 151 12.32 14.07 -8.17
C TRP A 151 11.56 12.94 -8.87
N ARG A 152 10.22 12.95 -8.80
CA ARG A 152 9.37 11.96 -9.48
C ARG A 152 9.45 12.11 -11.01
N LEU A 153 9.50 13.33 -11.53
CA LEU A 153 9.71 13.62 -12.95
C LEU A 153 11.13 13.25 -13.42
N LEU A 154 12.15 13.47 -12.60
CA LEU A 154 13.54 13.15 -12.92
C LEU A 154 13.75 11.62 -12.95
N CYS A 155 13.26 10.90 -11.95
CA CYS A 155 13.32 9.44 -11.90
C CYS A 155 12.50 8.81 -13.04
N SER A 156 11.34 9.40 -13.38
CA SER A 156 10.53 9.01 -14.52
C SER A 156 11.25 9.23 -15.86
N ARG A 157 11.94 10.36 -16.04
CA ARG A 157 12.76 10.62 -17.24
C ARG A 157 13.93 9.63 -17.37
N VAL A 158 14.63 9.33 -16.27
CA VAL A 158 15.72 8.34 -16.26
C VAL A 158 15.18 6.94 -16.62
N CYS A 159 14.06 6.53 -16.03
CA CYS A 159 13.44 5.23 -16.28
C CYS A 159 12.92 5.10 -17.73
N VAL A 160 12.27 6.14 -18.27
CA VAL A 160 11.81 6.17 -19.67
C VAL A 160 12.98 6.14 -20.65
N THR A 161 14.07 6.85 -20.36
CA THR A 161 15.27 6.86 -21.21
C THR A 161 15.96 5.49 -21.20
N CYS A 162 16.00 4.83 -20.05
CA CYS A 162 16.54 3.47 -19.91
C CYS A 162 15.69 2.43 -20.69
N ILE A 163 14.35 2.52 -20.61
CA ILE A 163 13.42 1.69 -21.40
C ILE A 163 13.55 1.93 -22.91
N ARG A 164 13.67 3.19 -23.33
CA ARG A 164 13.84 3.53 -24.76
C ARG A 164 15.19 3.03 -25.30
N ARG A 165 16.23 3.02 -24.46
CA ARG A 165 17.58 2.53 -24.78
C ARG A 165 17.66 1.00 -24.76
N SER A 166 16.90 0.34 -23.90
CA SER A 166 16.73 -1.13 -23.87
C SER A 166 16.04 -1.64 -25.14
N ARG A 167 14.93 -0.99 -25.56
CA ARG A 167 14.16 -1.41 -26.73
C ARG A 167 14.91 -1.27 -28.07
N LYS A 168 15.94 -0.41 -28.16
CA LYS A 168 16.78 -0.29 -29.36
C LYS A 168 17.90 -1.34 -29.48
N ARG A 169 18.31 -2.01 -28.39
CA ARG A 169 19.42 -2.99 -28.44
C ARG A 169 18.97 -4.43 -28.73
N HIS A 170 17.67 -4.72 -28.77
CA HIS A 170 17.15 -6.09 -28.85
C HIS A 170 16.43 -6.46 -30.17
N TRP A 171 16.50 -5.61 -31.21
CA TRP A 171 15.74 -5.84 -32.46
C TRP A 171 16.57 -6.15 -33.72
N ILE A 172 17.90 -6.31 -33.64
CA ILE A 172 18.74 -6.52 -34.85
C ILE A 172 19.29 -7.95 -35.01
N SER A 173 19.14 -8.88 -34.05
CA SER A 173 19.63 -10.26 -34.27
C SER A 173 18.98 -11.35 -33.41
N ALA A 174 17.90 -11.92 -33.97
CA ALA A 174 17.57 -13.36 -33.94
C ALA A 174 17.37 -14.06 -32.56
N PRO A 175 17.13 -15.40 -32.50
CA PRO A 175 15.84 -15.98 -32.14
C PRO A 175 15.83 -16.72 -30.79
N ARG A 176 14.61 -16.98 -30.27
CA ARG A 176 14.22 -17.98 -29.25
C ARG A 176 15.36 -18.63 -28.45
N ARG A 177 15.76 -18.02 -27.32
CA ARG A 177 16.26 -18.76 -26.14
C ARG A 177 16.26 -17.85 -24.91
N CYS A 178 15.54 -18.27 -23.88
CA CYS A 178 15.69 -17.80 -22.51
C CYS A 178 17.14 -18.00 -22.06
N VAL A 179 17.80 -16.94 -21.59
CA VAL A 179 18.97 -17.07 -20.71
C VAL A 179 18.88 -15.99 -19.64
N TYR A 180 19.01 -16.45 -18.40
CA TYR A 180 19.22 -15.75 -17.14
C TYR A 180 19.85 -14.36 -17.28
N PHE A 181 19.16 -13.34 -16.75
CA PHE A 181 19.72 -12.00 -16.58
C PHE A 181 20.62 -12.00 -15.34
N SER A 182 21.89 -12.39 -15.52
CA SER A 182 22.95 -12.23 -14.53
C SER A 182 23.26 -10.74 -14.35
N SER A 183 23.18 -10.32 -13.10
CA SER A 183 23.56 -9.01 -12.57
C SER A 183 25.04 -8.71 -12.81
N SER A 184 25.39 -7.95 -13.85
CA SER A 184 26.65 -7.22 -13.87
C SER A 184 26.72 -6.19 -15.00
N ARG A 185 26.65 -4.92 -14.61
CA ARG A 185 27.18 -3.69 -15.26
C ARG A 185 26.13 -2.59 -15.45
N CYS A 186 25.90 -1.87 -14.35
CA CYS A 186 25.85 -0.42 -14.40
C CYS A 186 27.29 0.10 -14.41
N ARG A 187 27.72 0.63 -15.55
CA ARG A 187 28.73 1.70 -15.66
C ARG A 187 28.28 2.61 -16.79
#